data_AF-E9IA92-F1
#
_entry.id   AF-E9IA92-F1
#
_cell.length_a   1.000
_cell.length_b   1.000
_cell.length_c   1.000
_cell.angle_alpha   90.00
_cell.angle_beta   90.00
_cell.angle_gamma   90.00
#
_symmetry.space_group_name_H-M   'P 1'
#
loop_
_entity.id
_entity.type
_entity.pdbx_description
1 polymer ?
#
loop_
_entity_poly.entity_id
_entity_poly.type
_entity_poly.pdbx_seq_one_letter_code
_entity_poly.pdbx_strand_id
1 'polypeptide(L)'
;MSYNTILASLTELRINTLLSIENANPDVPETESIPIYNYVSICQNPITWRKFMYLNEKYGKLVPSEHVLWYYMLFLNKYKFMHDVCVIFLHMIPALICDTILFLSGRKPMLLKAYKKIHTFSAVISYFSTQQWQFKNDAVIKLWSRMNSADRKIFHFDMDNLNWELYIKQIIPGLRLYLIKDSMDTIKDIPLYCGNCLHDFPNMGRNEFNKLYNIVFLIA
;
A
#
# COMPACT_ATOMS: atom_id res chain seq x y z
N MET A 1 5.75 -21.56 -21.17
CA MET A 1 4.84 -22.20 -20.20
C MET A 1 3.52 -21.45 -20.24
N SER A 2 2.39 -22.10 -20.56
CA SER A 2 1.11 -21.39 -20.79
C SER A 2 0.46 -20.99 -19.46
N TYR A 3 -0.29 -19.88 -19.45
CA TYR A 3 -1.04 -19.39 -18.29
C TYR A 3 -1.96 -20.47 -17.68
N ASN A 4 -2.56 -21.30 -18.53
CA ASN A 4 -3.44 -22.39 -18.11
C ASN A 4 -2.69 -23.48 -17.33
N THR A 5 -1.42 -23.71 -17.66
CA THR A 5 -0.56 -24.68 -16.95
C THR A 5 -0.20 -24.19 -15.54
N ILE A 6 -0.01 -22.88 -15.36
CA ILE A 6 0.27 -22.27 -14.06
C ILE A 6 -0.98 -22.30 -13.18
N LEU A 7 -2.14 -21.96 -13.74
CA LEU A 7 -3.41 -22.02 -13.03
C LEU A 7 -3.74 -23.44 -12.55
N ALA A 8 -3.57 -24.45 -13.42
CA ALA A 8 -3.80 -25.85 -13.07
C ALA A 8 -2.89 -26.30 -11.91
N SER A 9 -1.60 -25.95 -11.97
CA SER A 9 -0.64 -26.26 -10.90
C SER A 9 -0.99 -25.57 -9.57
N LEU A 10 -1.42 -24.31 -9.61
CA LEU A 10 -1.84 -23.58 -8.40
C LEU A 10 -3.14 -24.13 -7.81
N THR A 11 -4.09 -24.59 -8.65
CA THR A 11 -5.30 -25.25 -8.17
C THR A 11 -5.00 -26.61 -7.55
N GLU A 12 -4.13 -27.42 -8.14
CA GLU A 12 -3.70 -28.70 -7.56
C GLU A 12 -2.95 -28.48 -6.24
N LEU A 13 -2.04 -27.50 -6.19
CA LEU A 13 -1.34 -27.16 -4.95
C LEU A 13 -2.33 -26.75 -3.86
N ARG A 14 -3.34 -25.95 -4.20
CA ARG A 14 -4.39 -25.52 -3.26
C ARG A 14 -5.23 -26.70 -2.78
N ILE A 15 -5.64 -27.60 -3.68
CA ILE A 15 -6.42 -28.79 -3.34
C ILE A 15 -5.62 -29.71 -2.43
N ASN A 16 -4.35 -29.98 -2.76
CA ASN A 16 -3.48 -30.82 -1.94
C ASN A 16 -3.23 -30.21 -0.55
N THR A 17 -3.09 -28.88 -0.48
CA THR A 17 -2.92 -28.17 0.81
C THR A 17 -4.19 -28.21 1.65
N LEU A 18 -5.37 -28.07 1.03
CA LEU A 18 -6.65 -28.17 1.75
C LEU A 18 -6.89 -29.60 2.25
N LEU A 19 -6.59 -30.60 1.42
CA LEU A 19 -6.66 -32.01 1.81
C LEU A 19 -5.66 -32.35 2.91
N SER A 20 -4.46 -31.76 2.93
CA SER A 20 -3.50 -32.00 4.01
C SER A 20 -3.92 -31.34 5.33
N ILE A 21 -4.64 -30.22 5.28
CA ILE A 21 -5.23 -29.56 6.46
C ILE A 21 -6.43 -30.37 6.97
N GLU A 22 -7.29 -30.86 6.08
CA GLU A 22 -8.48 -31.64 6.42
C GLU A 22 -8.12 -33.04 6.98
N ASN A 23 -7.04 -33.64 6.48
CA ASN A 23 -6.51 -34.91 6.98
C ASN A 23 -5.50 -34.73 8.13
N ALA A 24 -5.25 -33.52 8.60
CA ALA A 24 -4.38 -33.29 9.74
C ALA A 24 -5.06 -33.83 11.00
N ASN A 25 -4.43 -34.79 11.66
CA ASN A 25 -4.91 -35.35 12.92
C ASN A 25 -4.94 -34.24 13.99
N PRO A 26 -6.12 -33.87 14.55
CA PRO A 26 -6.21 -32.77 15.52
C PRO A 26 -5.51 -33.07 16.85
N ASP A 27 -5.17 -34.35 17.10
CA ASP A 27 -4.51 -34.84 18.32
C ASP A 27 -2.99 -35.02 18.18
N VAL A 28 -2.34 -34.32 17.23
CA VAL A 28 -0.87 -34.24 17.23
C VAL A 28 -0.42 -33.55 18.54
N PRO A 29 0.44 -34.17 19.35
CA PRO A 29 0.96 -33.53 20.56
C PRO A 29 1.56 -32.17 20.21
N GLU A 30 1.27 -31.14 21.01
CA GLU A 30 1.71 -29.75 20.76
C GLU A 30 3.24 -29.65 20.51
N THR A 31 4.01 -30.62 21.03
CA THR A 31 5.45 -30.80 20.88
C THR A 31 5.95 -31.18 19.48
N GLU A 32 5.10 -31.76 18.62
CA GLU A 32 5.46 -32.13 17.23
C GLU A 32 5.01 -31.07 16.20
N SER A 33 4.17 -30.11 16.61
CA SER A 33 3.71 -29.04 15.73
C SER A 33 4.75 -27.91 15.63
N ILE A 34 5.05 -27.46 14.40
CA ILE A 34 5.95 -26.31 14.20
C ILE A 34 5.26 -25.05 14.75
N PRO A 35 5.85 -24.35 15.74
CA PRO A 35 5.22 -23.18 16.32
C PRO A 35 5.15 -22.03 15.30
N ILE A 36 3.94 -21.50 15.08
CA ILE A 36 3.68 -20.36 14.21
C ILE A 36 3.65 -19.07 15.04
N TYR A 37 4.53 -18.12 14.70
CA TYR A 37 4.64 -16.83 15.37
C TYR A 37 4.02 -15.72 14.51
N ASN A 38 2.73 -15.45 14.72
CA ASN A 38 2.04 -14.36 14.01
C ASN A 38 2.36 -13.01 14.64
N TYR A 39 3.14 -12.18 13.95
CA TYR A 39 3.40 -10.80 14.37
C TYR A 39 2.35 -9.85 13.77
N VAL A 40 1.31 -9.56 14.55
CA VAL A 40 0.15 -8.77 14.13
C VAL A 40 -0.21 -7.74 15.17
N SER A 41 -0.73 -6.60 14.74
CA SER A 41 -1.13 -5.53 15.66
C SER A 41 -2.55 -5.67 16.19
N ILE A 42 -3.44 -6.40 15.50
CA ILE A 42 -4.89 -6.39 15.78
C ILE A 42 -5.24 -6.87 17.20
N CYS A 43 -4.45 -7.78 17.76
CA CYS A 43 -4.69 -8.38 19.08
C CYS A 43 -4.25 -7.49 20.25
N GLN A 44 -3.29 -6.59 19.99
CA GLN A 44 -2.53 -5.86 21.02
C GLN A 44 -2.74 -4.35 20.89
N ASN A 45 -2.47 -3.82 19.69
CA ASN A 45 -2.48 -2.39 19.39
C ASN A 45 -3.10 -2.11 18.02
N PRO A 46 -4.44 -2.31 17.87
CA PRO A 46 -5.10 -2.17 16.58
C PRO A 46 -5.09 -0.72 16.07
N ILE A 47 -4.96 -0.56 14.76
CA ILE A 47 -5.13 0.72 14.06
C ILE A 47 -6.31 0.64 13.11
N THR A 48 -7.18 1.65 13.14
CA THR A 48 -8.32 1.74 12.21
C THR A 48 -7.90 2.40 10.91
N TRP A 49 -8.56 2.05 9.80
CA TRP A 49 -8.38 2.73 8.51
C TRP A 49 -8.54 4.25 8.64
N ARG A 50 -9.52 4.72 9.42
CA ARG A 50 -9.72 6.16 9.67
C ARG A 50 -8.48 6.81 10.30
N LYS A 51 -7.92 6.21 11.35
CA LYS A 51 -6.73 6.73 12.04
C LYS A 51 -5.50 6.66 11.12
N PHE A 52 -5.30 5.54 10.44
CA PHE A 52 -4.20 5.37 9.49
C PHE A 52 -4.23 6.43 8.39
N MET A 53 -5.39 6.63 7.77
CA MET A 53 -5.59 7.64 6.72
C MET A 53 -5.34 9.06 7.22
N TYR A 54 -5.89 9.41 8.38
CA TYR A 54 -5.67 10.72 8.99
C TYR A 54 -4.17 11.00 9.24
N LEU A 55 -3.43 10.03 9.78
CA LEU A 55 -1.99 10.18 10.05
C LEU A 55 -1.19 10.31 8.74
N ASN A 56 -1.52 9.51 7.72
CA ASN A 56 -0.87 9.61 6.41
C ASN A 56 -1.12 10.96 5.75
N GLU A 57 -2.36 11.48 5.81
CA GLU A 57 -2.69 12.80 5.29
C GLU A 57 -1.93 13.90 6.05
N LYS A 58 -1.98 13.86 7.39
CA LYS A 58 -1.34 14.85 8.27
C LYS A 58 0.16 14.98 8.00
N TYR A 59 0.86 13.87 7.90
CA TYR A 59 2.33 13.86 7.73
C TYR A 59 2.78 13.85 6.27
N GLY A 60 1.99 13.28 5.36
CA GLY A 60 2.28 13.26 3.93
C GLY A 60 2.33 14.67 3.36
N LYS A 61 1.42 15.54 3.81
CA LYS A 61 1.41 16.98 3.45
C LYS A 61 2.68 17.73 3.90
N LEU A 62 3.41 17.22 4.89
CA LEU A 62 4.66 17.83 5.38
C LEU A 62 5.90 17.37 4.59
N VAL A 63 5.75 16.35 3.74
CA VAL A 63 6.84 15.76 2.94
C VAL A 63 6.42 15.72 1.46
N PRO A 64 6.09 16.88 0.88
CA PRO A 64 5.50 16.94 -0.45
C PRO A 64 6.50 16.63 -1.55
N SER A 65 6.06 16.00 -2.64
CA SER A 65 6.90 15.67 -3.81
C SER A 65 6.61 16.60 -4.98
N GLU A 66 7.65 17.00 -5.71
CA GLU A 66 7.50 17.80 -6.95
C GLU A 66 6.88 16.98 -8.08
N HIS A 67 6.88 15.66 -7.93
CA HIS A 67 6.45 14.71 -8.94
C HIS A 67 5.00 14.24 -8.68
N VAL A 68 4.19 14.98 -7.91
CA VAL A 68 2.75 14.73 -7.74
C VAL A 68 1.95 15.75 -8.55
N LEU A 69 0.85 15.30 -9.19
CA LEU A 69 -0.16 16.25 -9.70
C LEU A 69 -1.01 16.83 -8.57
N TRP A 70 -1.18 16.06 -7.49
CA TRP A 70 -2.05 16.39 -6.36
C TRP A 70 -1.38 15.92 -5.07
N TYR A 71 -1.37 16.76 -4.04
CA TYR A 71 -0.54 16.56 -2.84
C TYR A 71 -0.92 15.38 -1.96
N TYR A 72 -2.14 14.87 -2.07
CA TYR A 72 -2.63 13.64 -1.43
C TYR A 72 -4.09 13.47 -1.84
N MET A 73 -4.45 12.37 -2.51
CA MET A 73 -5.85 12.12 -2.89
C MET A 73 -6.20 10.64 -2.82
N LEU A 74 -6.29 10.11 -1.60
CA LEU A 74 -6.68 8.72 -1.35
C LEU A 74 -8.04 8.66 -0.63
N PHE A 75 -9.07 8.11 -1.28
CA PHE A 75 -10.43 8.01 -0.75
C PHE A 75 -10.85 6.56 -0.53
N LEU A 76 -10.83 6.12 0.72
CA LEU A 76 -11.34 4.81 1.10
C LEU A 76 -12.86 4.83 1.20
N ASN A 77 -13.52 4.12 0.29
CA ASN A 77 -14.96 4.02 0.22
C ASN A 77 -15.45 2.70 0.82
N LYS A 78 -16.46 2.79 1.70
CA LYS A 78 -17.13 1.59 2.26
C LYS A 78 -17.94 0.84 1.19
N TYR A 79 -18.51 1.57 0.24
CA TYR A 79 -19.40 1.02 -0.77
C TYR A 79 -18.73 0.97 -2.15
N LYS A 80 -18.77 -0.20 -2.78
CA LYS A 80 -18.22 -0.44 -4.13
C LYS A 80 -18.78 0.54 -5.16
N PHE A 81 -20.07 0.83 -5.10
CA PHE A 81 -20.71 1.80 -5.99
C PHE A 81 -20.08 3.20 -5.89
N MET A 82 -19.86 3.69 -4.67
CA MET A 82 -19.23 5.01 -4.47
C MET A 82 -17.78 5.02 -4.96
N HIS A 83 -17.04 3.93 -4.73
CA HIS A 83 -15.70 3.76 -5.29
C HIS A 83 -15.72 3.84 -6.82
N ASP A 84 -16.64 3.14 -7.49
CA ASP A 84 -16.72 3.13 -8.95
C ASP A 84 -17.09 4.51 -9.52
N VAL A 85 -17.99 5.24 -8.85
CA VAL A 85 -18.30 6.64 -9.18
C VAL A 85 -17.03 7.51 -9.06
N CYS A 86 -16.31 7.43 -7.95
CA CYS A 86 -15.05 8.16 -7.77
C CYS A 86 -14.02 7.81 -8.85
N VAL A 87 -13.87 6.54 -9.21
CA VAL A 87 -12.95 6.09 -10.26
C VAL A 87 -13.29 6.74 -11.61
N ILE A 88 -14.58 6.83 -11.96
CA ILE A 88 -14.99 7.47 -13.22
C ILE A 88 -14.59 8.95 -13.23
N PHE A 89 -14.95 9.69 -12.16
CA PHE A 89 -14.78 11.15 -12.13
C PHE A 89 -13.37 11.62 -11.80
N LEU A 90 -12.62 10.88 -10.97
CA LEU A 90 -11.30 11.30 -10.50
C LEU A 90 -10.16 10.64 -11.27
N HIS A 91 -10.38 9.45 -11.85
CA HIS A 91 -9.34 8.75 -12.62
C HIS A 91 -9.64 8.77 -14.11
N MET A 92 -10.76 8.19 -14.54
CA MET A 92 -11.01 7.91 -15.96
C MET A 92 -11.23 9.17 -16.79
N ILE A 93 -12.12 10.08 -16.37
CA ILE A 93 -12.40 11.32 -17.10
C ILE A 93 -11.15 12.21 -17.17
N PRO A 94 -10.45 12.53 -16.06
CA PRO A 94 -9.24 13.34 -16.11
C PRO A 94 -8.13 12.70 -16.94
N ALA A 95 -7.93 11.38 -16.81
CA ALA A 95 -6.93 10.66 -17.60
C ALA A 95 -7.21 10.74 -19.09
N LEU A 96 -8.47 10.57 -19.50
CA LEU A 96 -8.86 10.63 -20.90
C LEU A 96 -8.61 12.03 -21.48
N ILE A 97 -8.96 13.09 -20.74
CA ILE A 97 -8.72 14.48 -21.15
C ILE A 97 -7.22 14.73 -21.33
N CYS A 98 -6.42 14.42 -20.31
CA CYS A 98 -4.97 14.62 -20.34
C CYS A 98 -4.28 13.78 -21.43
N ASP A 99 -4.63 12.50 -21.58
CA ASP A 99 -4.08 11.64 -22.63
C ASP A 99 -4.46 12.11 -24.04
N THR A 100 -5.67 12.67 -24.21
CA THR A 100 -6.10 13.27 -25.48
C THR A 100 -5.27 14.52 -25.81
N ILE A 101 -5.05 15.42 -24.84
CA ILE A 101 -4.21 16.61 -25.03
C ILE A 101 -2.78 16.21 -25.39
N LEU A 102 -2.22 15.22 -24.70
CA LEU A 102 -0.89 14.70 -25.01
C LEU A 102 -0.84 14.14 -26.43
N PHE A 103 -1.81 13.33 -26.83
CA PHE A 103 -1.88 12.76 -28.17
C PHE A 103 -1.94 13.84 -29.25
N LEU A 104 -2.82 14.84 -29.10
CA LEU A 104 -2.96 15.95 -30.04
C LEU A 104 -1.69 16.82 -30.11
N SER A 105 -0.92 16.87 -29.02
CA SER A 105 0.37 17.57 -28.94
C SER A 105 1.55 16.73 -29.45
N GLY A 106 1.29 15.58 -30.11
CA GLY A 106 2.31 14.68 -30.64
C GLY A 106 3.07 13.87 -29.56
N ARG A 107 2.54 13.83 -28.33
CA ARG A 107 3.11 13.09 -27.20
C ARG A 107 2.38 11.78 -26.98
N LYS A 108 3.02 10.88 -26.24
CA LYS A 108 2.48 9.54 -25.97
C LYS A 108 1.49 9.57 -24.78
N PRO A 109 0.23 9.14 -24.96
CA PRO A 109 -0.71 8.87 -23.87
C PRO A 109 -0.16 7.89 -22.84
N MET A 110 -0.46 8.08 -21.56
CA MET A 110 0.09 7.27 -20.48
C MET A 110 -0.79 7.10 -19.25
N LEU A 111 -1.68 8.06 -18.93
CA LEU A 111 -2.42 8.04 -17.67
C LEU A 111 -3.43 6.88 -17.62
N LEU A 112 -4.15 6.62 -18.71
CA LEU A 112 -5.06 5.46 -18.78
C LEU A 112 -4.33 4.14 -18.57
N LYS A 113 -3.08 4.03 -19.08
CA LYS A 113 -2.24 2.84 -18.88
C LYS A 113 -1.77 2.73 -17.42
N ALA A 114 -1.48 3.84 -16.76
CA ALA A 114 -1.13 3.88 -15.34
C ALA A 114 -2.32 3.45 -14.47
N TYR A 115 -3.48 4.07 -14.66
CA TYR A 115 -4.69 3.74 -13.91
C TYR A 115 -5.13 2.30 -14.12
N LYS A 116 -4.98 1.73 -15.33
CA LYS A 116 -5.22 0.30 -15.54
C LYS A 116 -4.42 -0.59 -14.57
N LYS A 117 -3.14 -0.27 -14.33
CA LYS A 117 -2.31 -1.02 -13.37
C LYS A 117 -2.79 -0.82 -11.93
N ILE A 118 -3.15 0.42 -11.57
CA ILE A 118 -3.68 0.75 -10.24
C ILE A 118 -4.97 0.00 -9.97
N HIS A 119 -5.90 -0.06 -10.93
CA HIS A 119 -7.14 -0.79 -10.79
C HIS A 119 -6.92 -2.29 -10.68
N THR A 120 -6.00 -2.87 -11.47
CA THR A 120 -5.63 -4.29 -11.32
C THR A 120 -5.09 -4.57 -9.92
N PHE A 121 -4.16 -3.75 -9.43
CA PHE A 121 -3.61 -3.91 -8.08
C PHE A 121 -4.68 -3.74 -7.00
N SER A 122 -5.54 -2.72 -7.14
CA SER A 122 -6.65 -2.45 -6.23
C SER A 122 -7.64 -3.61 -6.17
N ALA A 123 -7.95 -4.24 -7.31
CA ALA A 123 -8.79 -5.42 -7.38
C ALA A 123 -8.18 -6.60 -6.60
N VAL A 124 -6.87 -6.85 -6.76
CA VAL A 124 -6.17 -7.92 -6.04
C VAL A 124 -6.17 -7.69 -4.53
N ILE A 125 -5.85 -6.47 -4.07
CA ILE A 125 -5.75 -6.19 -2.64
C ILE A 125 -7.13 -6.05 -1.96
N SER A 126 -8.19 -5.73 -2.72
CA SER A 126 -9.53 -5.48 -2.18
C SER A 126 -10.04 -6.59 -1.27
N TYR A 127 -9.78 -7.86 -1.62
CA TYR A 127 -10.16 -9.02 -0.81
C TYR A 127 -9.56 -8.95 0.60
N PHE A 128 -8.30 -8.56 0.71
CA PHE A 128 -7.58 -8.52 1.98
C PHE A 128 -7.88 -7.24 2.77
N SER A 129 -8.04 -6.11 2.10
CA SER A 129 -8.18 -4.80 2.76
C SER A 129 -9.60 -4.46 3.22
N THR A 130 -10.63 -5.11 2.65
CA THR A 130 -12.04 -4.81 2.95
C THR A 130 -12.69 -5.79 3.94
N GLN A 131 -12.00 -6.88 4.28
CA GLN A 131 -12.49 -7.88 5.22
C GLN A 131 -11.95 -7.66 6.63
N GLN A 132 -12.68 -8.17 7.62
CA GLN A 132 -12.19 -8.28 8.98
C GLN A 132 -11.57 -9.66 9.18
N TRP A 133 -10.29 -9.64 9.53
CA TRP A 133 -9.52 -10.85 9.78
C TRP A 133 -9.33 -11.01 11.28
N GLN A 134 -9.56 -12.21 11.79
CA GLN A 134 -9.24 -12.56 13.15
C GLN A 134 -7.88 -13.26 13.17
N PHE A 135 -6.97 -12.76 14.00
CA PHE A 135 -5.65 -13.34 14.19
C PHE A 135 -5.43 -13.67 15.67
N LYS A 136 -4.55 -14.63 15.93
CA LYS A 136 -4.01 -14.93 17.26
C LYS A 136 -2.49 -14.78 17.23
N ASN A 137 -1.93 -14.24 18.30
CA ASN A 137 -0.49 -13.99 18.46
C ASN A 137 0.06 -14.53 19.79
N ASP A 138 -0.61 -15.50 20.40
CA ASP A 138 -0.25 -16.06 21.71
C ASP A 138 1.21 -16.53 21.78
N ALA A 139 1.71 -17.15 20.71
CA ALA A 139 3.09 -17.61 20.63
C ALA A 139 4.10 -16.44 20.71
N VAL A 140 3.81 -15.30 20.06
CA VAL A 140 4.66 -14.10 20.12
C VAL A 140 4.66 -13.48 21.51
N ILE A 141 3.49 -13.43 22.16
CA ILE A 141 3.37 -12.92 23.53
C ILE A 141 4.18 -13.78 24.50
N LYS A 142 4.05 -15.12 24.40
CA LYS A 142 4.83 -16.07 25.21
C LYS A 142 6.34 -15.98 24.93
N LEU A 143 6.73 -15.73 23.68
CA LEU A 143 8.13 -15.52 23.32
C LEU A 143 8.67 -14.25 23.98
N TRP A 144 7.96 -13.13 23.82
CA TRP A 144 8.33 -11.84 24.41
C TRP A 144 8.51 -11.94 25.93
N SER A 145 7.57 -12.60 26.62
CA SER A 145 7.61 -12.73 28.08
C SER A 145 8.81 -13.54 28.58
N ARG A 146 9.32 -14.48 27.79
CA ARG A 146 10.48 -15.33 28.15
C ARG A 146 11.83 -14.71 27.81
N MET A 147 11.88 -13.68 26.97
CA MET A 147 13.14 -13.02 26.62
C MET A 147 13.71 -12.25 27.82
N ASN A 148 15.04 -12.29 27.95
CA ASN A 148 15.75 -11.48 28.93
C ASN A 148 15.83 -10.00 28.49
N SER A 149 16.25 -9.12 29.41
CA SER A 149 16.31 -7.69 29.14
C SER A 149 17.33 -7.27 28.08
N ALA A 150 18.38 -8.07 27.84
CA ALA A 150 19.37 -7.76 26.81
C ALA A 150 18.79 -8.02 25.42
N ASP A 151 18.17 -9.19 25.21
CA ASP A 151 17.57 -9.56 23.94
C ASP A 151 16.39 -8.66 23.59
N ARG A 152 15.56 -8.27 24.57
CA ARG A 152 14.45 -7.32 24.34
C ARG A 152 14.91 -5.95 23.86
N LYS A 153 16.13 -5.52 24.22
CA LYS A 153 16.72 -4.26 23.73
C LYS A 153 17.19 -4.38 22.29
N ILE A 154 17.65 -5.56 21.87
CA ILE A 154 18.14 -5.82 20.52
C ILE A 154 16.96 -6.05 19.57
N PHE A 155 16.02 -6.89 19.97
CA PHE A 155 14.87 -7.32 19.17
C PHE A 155 13.60 -6.68 19.69
N HIS A 156 13.37 -5.42 19.35
CA HIS A 156 12.23 -4.66 19.88
C HIS A 156 10.96 -4.89 19.03
N PHE A 157 10.22 -5.98 19.33
CA PHE A 157 8.99 -6.36 18.63
C PHE A 157 7.75 -6.36 19.54
N ASP A 158 7.70 -5.45 20.52
CA ASP A 158 6.52 -5.29 21.36
C ASP A 158 5.48 -4.39 20.67
N MET A 159 4.40 -5.00 20.17
CA MET A 159 3.32 -4.25 19.51
C MET A 159 2.57 -3.31 20.46
N ASP A 160 2.49 -3.63 21.76
CA ASP A 160 1.77 -2.78 22.73
C ASP A 160 2.46 -1.41 22.88
N ASN A 161 3.79 -1.38 22.72
CA ASN A 161 4.60 -0.17 22.84
C ASN A 161 4.77 0.60 21.52
N LEU A 162 4.16 0.14 20.42
CA LEU A 162 4.25 0.82 19.12
C LEU A 162 3.41 2.11 19.09
N ASN A 163 4.06 3.26 18.92
CA ASN A 163 3.37 4.51 18.67
C ASN A 163 3.08 4.68 17.16
N TRP A 164 1.82 4.46 16.76
CA TRP A 164 1.38 4.60 15.37
C TRP A 164 1.64 5.97 14.75
N GLU A 165 1.51 7.06 15.51
CA GLU A 165 1.74 8.42 15.00
C GLU A 165 3.22 8.63 14.69
N LEU A 166 4.11 8.23 15.60
CA LEU A 166 5.55 8.30 15.39
C LEU A 166 6.00 7.39 14.24
N TYR A 167 5.46 6.16 14.18
CA TYR A 167 5.75 5.20 13.12
C TYR A 167 5.40 5.78 11.74
N ILE A 168 4.18 6.30 11.55
CA ILE A 168 3.75 6.89 10.28
C ILE A 168 4.54 8.16 9.96
N LYS A 169 4.83 9.01 10.95
CA LYS A 169 5.67 10.20 10.75
C LYS A 169 7.06 9.85 10.23
N GLN A 170 7.64 8.72 10.68
CA GLN A 170 8.97 8.27 10.29
C GLN A 170 8.99 7.53 8.94
N ILE A 171 7.95 6.76 8.61
CA ILE A 171 7.93 5.99 7.36
C ILE A 171 7.77 6.87 6.13
N ILE A 172 7.06 8.00 6.23
CA ILE A 172 6.73 8.88 5.09
C ILE A 172 7.98 9.45 4.39
N PRO A 173 8.96 10.05 5.11
CA PRO A 173 10.24 10.43 4.51
C PRO A 173 10.99 9.26 3.86
N GLY A 174 10.92 8.07 4.47
CA GLY A 174 11.54 6.86 3.92
C GLY A 174 10.90 6.44 2.60
N LEU A 175 9.57 6.46 2.50
CA LEU A 175 8.84 6.17 1.26
C LEU A 175 9.25 7.14 0.14
N ARG A 176 9.34 8.44 0.46
CA ARG A 176 9.82 9.44 -0.50
C ARG A 176 11.21 9.10 -1.03
N LEU A 177 12.17 8.92 -0.12
CA LEU A 177 13.57 8.76 -0.50
C LEU A 177 13.84 7.44 -1.23
N TYR A 178 13.27 6.33 -0.75
CA TYR A 178 13.66 4.99 -1.21
C TYR A 178 12.70 4.38 -2.22
N LEU A 179 11.38 4.62 -2.09
CA LEU A 179 10.39 4.05 -2.99
C LEU A 179 10.14 4.99 -4.18
N ILE A 180 9.88 6.26 -3.89
CA ILE A 180 9.60 7.28 -4.90
C ILE A 180 10.89 7.76 -5.58
N LYS A 181 12.02 7.68 -4.88
CA LYS A 181 13.33 8.18 -5.32
C LYS A 181 13.34 9.70 -5.53
N ASP A 182 12.67 10.42 -4.64
CA ASP A 182 12.66 11.88 -4.59
C ASP A 182 13.48 12.36 -3.38
N SER A 183 14.38 13.33 -3.61
CA SER A 183 15.31 13.81 -2.57
C SER A 183 14.56 14.58 -1.48
N MET A 184 15.11 14.60 -0.26
CA MET A 184 14.57 15.43 0.81
C MET A 184 14.89 16.92 0.62
N ASP A 185 15.90 17.25 -0.20
CA ASP A 185 16.34 18.63 -0.42
C ASP A 185 15.27 19.47 -1.13
N THR A 186 14.46 18.84 -1.99
CA THR A 186 13.41 19.49 -2.78
C THR A 186 12.23 19.95 -1.94
N ILE A 187 12.10 19.54 -0.68
CA ILE A 187 10.95 19.88 0.19
C ILE A 187 10.85 21.39 0.46
N LYS A 188 11.98 22.10 0.55
CA LYS A 188 11.99 23.54 0.89
C LYS A 188 11.47 24.43 -0.24
N ASP A 189 11.50 23.92 -1.47
CA ASP A 189 11.23 24.69 -2.68
C ASP A 189 9.79 24.54 -3.17
N ILE A 190 8.96 23.74 -2.49
CA ILE A 190 7.60 23.45 -2.95
C ILE A 190 6.54 24.22 -2.14
N PRO A 191 5.82 25.17 -2.76
CA PRO A 191 4.67 25.78 -2.11
C PRO A 191 3.61 24.72 -1.80
N LEU A 192 2.86 24.92 -0.71
CA LEU A 192 1.69 24.10 -0.29
C LEU A 192 0.62 23.88 -1.39
N TYR A 193 0.75 24.59 -2.52
CA TYR A 193 -0.02 24.42 -3.74
C TYR A 193 0.94 24.37 -4.96
N CYS A 194 1.15 23.21 -5.59
CA CYS A 194 1.67 23.19 -6.97
C CYS A 194 0.52 23.47 -7.96
N GLY A 195 0.03 24.71 -7.99
CA GLY A 195 -0.96 25.14 -8.99
C GLY A 195 -0.42 25.09 -10.44
N ASN A 196 0.91 25.06 -10.59
CA ASN A 196 1.58 25.13 -11.89
C ASN A 196 1.89 23.77 -12.50
N CYS A 197 1.77 22.66 -11.76
CA CYS A 197 2.09 21.33 -12.28
C CYS A 197 1.20 20.94 -13.50
N LEU A 198 -0.04 21.44 -13.58
CA LEU A 198 -0.93 21.31 -14.75
C LEU A 198 -0.54 22.23 -15.92
N HIS A 199 -0.03 23.42 -15.62
CA HIS A 199 0.46 24.38 -16.61
C HIS A 199 1.80 23.96 -17.23
N ASP A 200 2.63 23.25 -16.44
CA ASP A 200 3.93 22.73 -16.85
C ASP A 200 3.87 21.30 -17.39
N PHE A 201 2.75 20.60 -17.19
CA PHE A 201 2.46 19.29 -17.79
C PHE A 201 2.72 19.24 -19.31
N PRO A 202 2.30 20.24 -20.11
CA PRO A 202 2.61 20.29 -21.54
C PRO A 202 4.10 20.51 -21.83
N ASN A 203 4.96 20.82 -20.85
CA ASN A 203 6.38 21.15 -21.03
C ASN A 203 7.32 20.19 -20.30
N MET A 204 6.80 19.37 -19.39
CA MET A 204 7.60 18.47 -18.58
C MET A 204 8.24 17.36 -19.43
N GLY A 205 9.51 17.08 -19.16
CA GLY A 205 10.32 16.13 -19.92
C GLY A 205 9.96 14.67 -19.62
N ARG A 206 10.33 13.76 -20.53
CA ARG A 206 10.03 12.31 -20.42
C ARG A 206 10.46 11.68 -19.09
N ASN A 207 11.57 12.14 -18.51
CA ASN A 207 12.10 11.62 -17.24
C ASN A 207 11.29 12.12 -16.03
N GLU A 208 10.93 13.40 -16.01
CA GLU A 208 10.11 14.02 -14.97
C GLU A 208 8.68 13.42 -14.95
N PHE A 209 8.13 13.13 -16.13
CA PHE A 209 6.87 12.41 -16.30
C PHE A 209 6.89 10.95 -15.86
N ASN A 210 8.02 10.24 -16.05
CA ASN A 210 8.18 8.87 -15.56
C ASN A 210 8.33 8.82 -14.03
N LYS A 211 8.70 9.92 -13.38
CA LYS A 211 8.70 10.00 -11.90
C LYS A 211 7.28 10.18 -11.36
N LEU A 212 6.46 11.00 -12.02
CA LEU A 212 5.01 11.08 -11.79
C LEU A 212 4.32 9.71 -11.86
N TYR A 213 4.73 8.89 -12.81
CA TYR A 213 4.24 7.51 -12.98
C TYR A 213 4.44 6.62 -11.74
N ASN A 214 5.52 6.82 -10.97
CA ASN A 214 5.80 6.05 -9.75
C ASN A 214 4.98 6.54 -8.54
N ILE A 215 4.36 7.71 -8.66
CA ILE A 215 3.72 8.44 -7.55
C ILE A 215 2.20 8.39 -7.63
N VAL A 216 1.63 7.92 -8.74
CA VAL A 216 0.19 7.62 -8.84
C VAL A 216 -0.25 6.53 -7.83
N PHE A 217 0.67 5.98 -7.03
CA PHE A 217 0.37 5.21 -5.82
C PHE A 217 -0.30 6.01 -4.68
N LEU A 218 -0.35 7.35 -4.77
CA LEU A 218 -1.02 8.22 -3.78
C LEU A 218 -2.39 8.74 -4.24
N ILE A 219 -2.89 8.26 -5.38
CA ILE A 219 -4.21 8.56 -5.89
C ILE A 219 -4.96 7.24 -6.08
N ALA A 220 -5.75 6.84 -5.07
CA ALA A 220 -6.67 5.71 -5.17
C ALA A 220 -7.97 5.96 -4.40
#